data_AF-A0A842RI00-F1
#
_entry.id   AF-A0A842RI00-F1
#
_cell.length_a   1.000
_cell.length_b   1.000
_cell.length_c   1.000
_cell.angle_alpha   90.00
_cell.angle_beta   90.00
_cell.angle_gamma   90.00
#
_symmetry.space_group_name_H-M   'P 1'
#
loop_
_entity.id
_entity.type
_entity.pdbx_description
1 polymer ?
#
loop_
_entity_poly.entity_id
_entity_poly.type
_entity_poly.pdbx_seq_one_letter_code
_entity_poly.pdbx_strand_id
1 'polypeptide(L)'
;MAEEPTVQEEDQEQKKLTIKERFKKLGTGLRRRLPQFTIVSLVGFGINTLAVFLTEVIMRQIWPSLGEFYITIGGRNLFSYSIIGFIALTMGIGAATASNFLLNKFWTFKEAKEEHFVLQFLKYAVVGGSGAILKYFLTSGLNYLFSMVIAQEKYSLIPSTMIAFCITVIWNFIWNEVWTFSVEDSETIKEEIKVPEDMDFSEFTLITPTFNENENIGQLMEVITKKYPNMKVIVADDGSTDGTREQVREFHEQNPDVVLLDREEEEVHGLTISVLDAIKMTTTKYYIVMDCDFQHPPEKVGEIAVRLQEGYDFVVGEREEIPDWPFRRRVISWGAAMIGKFSHFIHRSATCNDVMSGFFGGETSFSQKIIADHPKGFRPKGYKILFELLKHSPRKETEVGSVGYIFSPRERGESKISFKHITEFLKSAFP
;
A
#
# COMPACT_ATOMS: atom_id res chain seq x y z
N MET A 1 5.20 -37.99 -32.26
CA MET A 1 6.13 -36.93 -31.84
C MET A 1 5.47 -36.24 -30.67
N ALA A 2 5.87 -36.60 -29.45
CA ALA A 2 5.54 -35.82 -28.28
C ALA A 2 6.56 -34.68 -28.24
N GLU A 3 6.10 -33.44 -28.22
CA GLU A 3 6.96 -32.28 -28.04
C GLU A 3 7.59 -32.37 -26.65
N GLU A 4 8.93 -32.34 -26.59
CA GLU A 4 9.65 -32.13 -25.35
C GLU A 4 9.35 -30.70 -24.86
N PRO A 5 8.99 -30.51 -23.57
CA PRO A 5 8.76 -29.17 -23.05
C PRO A 5 10.07 -28.39 -23.10
N THR A 6 10.01 -27.19 -23.67
CA THR A 6 11.12 -26.24 -23.73
C THR A 6 11.56 -25.85 -22.31
N VAL A 7 12.87 -25.75 -22.11
CA VAL A 7 13.60 -25.40 -20.87
C VAL A 7 13.07 -24.13 -20.14
N GLN A 8 12.20 -23.33 -20.76
CA GLN A 8 11.55 -22.17 -20.15
C GLN A 8 10.31 -22.50 -19.28
N GLU A 9 9.73 -23.70 -19.38
CA GLU A 9 8.59 -24.08 -18.53
C GLU A 9 9.00 -24.69 -17.17
N GLU A 10 10.25 -25.17 -17.03
CA GLU A 10 10.73 -25.74 -15.76
C GLU A 10 11.27 -24.68 -14.77
N ASP A 11 11.64 -23.48 -15.23
CA ASP A 11 12.21 -22.44 -14.36
C ASP A 11 11.19 -21.46 -13.75
N GLN A 12 9.90 -21.59 -14.10
CA GLN A 12 8.81 -20.82 -13.47
C GLN A 12 8.12 -21.53 -12.30
N GLU A 13 8.61 -22.71 -11.88
CA GLU A 13 8.17 -23.30 -10.62
C GLU A 13 8.86 -22.59 -9.45
N GLN A 14 8.39 -21.38 -9.14
CA GLN A 14 8.67 -20.64 -7.91
C GLN A 14 8.74 -21.63 -6.74
N LYS A 15 9.96 -21.88 -6.23
CA LYS A 15 10.20 -22.80 -5.11
C LYS A 15 9.30 -22.37 -3.94
N LYS A 16 8.15 -23.02 -3.81
CA LYS A 16 7.24 -22.81 -2.68
C LYS A 16 7.95 -23.32 -1.44
N LEU A 17 8.47 -22.40 -0.63
CA LEU A 17 9.02 -22.71 0.69
C LEU A 17 8.05 -23.60 1.44
N THR A 18 8.55 -24.74 1.89
CA THR A 18 7.80 -25.66 2.74
C THR A 18 7.43 -24.96 4.05
N ILE A 19 6.34 -25.38 4.70
CA ILE A 19 5.92 -24.82 6.01
C ILE A 19 7.09 -24.84 7.01
N LYS A 20 7.90 -25.91 6.98
CA LYS A 20 9.08 -26.07 7.85
C LYS A 20 10.13 -24.98 7.65
N GLU A 21 10.36 -24.56 6.41
CA GLU A 21 11.31 -23.47 6.09
C GLU A 21 10.76 -22.11 6.52
N ARG A 22 9.44 -21.90 6.37
CA ARG A 22 8.78 -20.67 6.84
C ARG A 22 8.88 -20.51 8.36
N PHE A 23 8.77 -21.59 9.12
CA PHE A 23 9.01 -21.57 10.57
C PHE A 23 10.46 -21.19 10.94
N LYS A 24 11.46 -21.55 10.11
CA LYS A 24 12.85 -21.11 10.34
C LYS A 24 13.01 -19.60 10.13
N LYS A 25 12.28 -19.01 9.19
CA LYS A 25 12.29 -17.56 8.90
C LYS A 25 11.38 -16.73 9.82
N LEU A 26 10.64 -17.38 10.74
CA LEU A 26 9.69 -16.73 11.65
C LEU A 26 10.34 -15.63 12.53
N GLY A 27 11.63 -15.79 12.88
CA GLY A 27 12.33 -14.89 13.80
C GLY A 27 12.41 -13.43 13.34
N THR A 28 12.59 -13.19 12.03
CA THR A 28 12.65 -11.82 11.47
C THR A 28 11.26 -11.20 11.41
N GLY A 29 10.24 -11.97 11.01
CA GLY A 29 8.84 -11.56 11.01
C GLY A 29 8.34 -11.20 12.41
N LEU A 30 8.73 -11.96 13.44
CA LEU A 30 8.29 -11.76 14.82
C LEU A 30 8.69 -10.39 15.38
N ARG A 31 9.91 -9.91 15.09
CA ARG A 31 10.36 -8.59 15.58
C ARG A 31 9.69 -7.43 14.85
N ARG A 32 9.44 -7.58 13.55
CA ARG A 32 8.97 -6.49 12.68
C ARG A 32 7.44 -6.36 12.65
N ARG A 33 6.72 -7.48 12.56
CA ARG A 33 5.28 -7.51 12.27
C ARG A 33 4.38 -7.79 13.47
N LEU A 34 4.87 -8.50 14.51
CA LEU A 34 4.06 -8.78 15.70
C LEU A 34 3.53 -7.51 16.40
N PRO A 35 4.29 -6.40 16.54
CA PRO A 35 3.75 -5.18 17.11
C PRO A 35 2.59 -4.60 16.28
N GLN A 36 2.73 -4.61 14.95
CA GLN A 36 1.69 -4.15 14.03
C GLN A 36 0.44 -5.03 14.12
N PHE A 37 0.61 -6.35 14.10
CA PHE A 37 -0.47 -7.33 14.24
C PHE A 37 -1.24 -7.15 15.55
N THR A 38 -0.52 -6.86 16.64
CA THR A 38 -1.10 -6.61 17.96
C THR A 38 -1.95 -5.34 17.96
N ILE A 39 -1.46 -4.26 17.35
CA ILE A 39 -2.23 -3.01 17.18
C ILE A 39 -3.50 -3.28 16.37
N VAL A 40 -3.40 -3.99 15.25
CA VAL A 40 -4.57 -4.37 14.44
C VAL A 40 -5.58 -5.15 15.27
N SER A 41 -5.12 -6.14 16.04
CA SER A 41 -5.99 -6.95 16.91
C SER A 41 -6.74 -6.12 17.95
N LEU A 42 -6.09 -5.10 18.54
CA LEU A 42 -6.73 -4.17 19.48
C LEU A 42 -7.75 -3.25 18.80
N VAL A 43 -7.43 -2.74 17.61
CA VAL A 43 -8.37 -1.94 16.80
C VAL A 43 -9.61 -2.76 16.46
N GLY A 44 -9.44 -4.01 16.01
CA GLY A 44 -10.55 -4.92 15.74
C GLY A 44 -11.42 -5.19 16.96
N PHE A 45 -10.85 -5.27 18.16
CA PHE A 45 -11.63 -5.39 19.40
C PHE A 45 -12.50 -4.15 19.65
N GLY A 46 -11.97 -2.96 19.39
CA GLY A 46 -12.74 -1.71 19.45
C GLY A 46 -13.88 -1.69 18.42
N ILE A 47 -13.59 -2.06 17.17
CA ILE A 47 -14.58 -2.16 16.09
C ILE A 47 -15.67 -3.16 16.44
N ASN A 48 -15.31 -4.35 16.97
CA ASN A 48 -16.26 -5.34 17.44
C ASN A 48 -17.23 -4.72 18.46
N THR A 49 -16.67 -4.09 19.50
CA THR A 49 -17.46 -3.51 20.61
C THR A 49 -18.43 -2.45 20.10
N LEU A 50 -17.95 -1.56 19.23
CA LEU A 50 -18.78 -0.51 18.63
C LEU A 50 -19.87 -1.10 17.70
N ALA A 51 -19.52 -2.09 16.87
CA ALA A 51 -20.46 -2.72 15.95
C ALA A 51 -21.56 -3.49 16.69
N VAL A 52 -21.22 -4.20 17.78
CA VAL A 52 -22.21 -4.84 18.66
C VAL A 52 -23.15 -3.78 19.23
N PHE A 53 -22.60 -2.72 19.83
CA PHE A 53 -23.40 -1.66 20.44
C PHE A 53 -24.35 -0.98 19.44
N LEU A 54 -23.83 -0.55 18.28
CA LEU A 54 -24.64 0.11 17.26
C LEU A 54 -25.72 -0.82 16.70
N THR A 55 -25.37 -2.08 16.43
CA THR A 55 -26.35 -3.06 15.93
C THR A 55 -27.45 -3.29 16.95
N GLU A 56 -27.11 -3.41 18.24
CA GLU A 56 -28.10 -3.56 19.29
C GLU A 56 -29.03 -2.35 19.39
N VAL A 57 -28.49 -1.13 19.37
CA VAL A 57 -29.29 0.11 19.40
C VAL A 57 -30.24 0.19 18.21
N ILE A 58 -29.73 -0.05 17.00
CA ILE A 58 -30.52 0.01 15.75
C ILE A 58 -31.62 -1.05 15.76
N MET A 59 -31.28 -2.30 16.09
CA MET A 59 -32.24 -3.41 16.06
C MET A 59 -33.33 -3.25 17.11
N ARG A 60 -33.02 -2.69 18.29
CA ARG A 60 -34.05 -2.37 19.30
C ARG A 60 -35.00 -1.26 18.83
N GLN A 61 -34.54 -0.32 18.02
CA GLN A 61 -35.40 0.73 17.45
C GLN A 61 -36.27 0.21 16.30
N ILE A 62 -35.69 -0.57 15.38
CA ILE A 62 -36.39 -1.08 14.20
C ILE A 62 -37.34 -2.22 14.57
N TRP A 63 -36.92 -3.11 15.48
CA TRP A 63 -37.62 -4.36 15.77
C TRP A 63 -37.67 -4.69 17.27
N PRO A 64 -38.35 -3.85 18.09
CA PRO A 64 -38.39 -4.00 19.54
C PRO A 64 -39.07 -5.30 20.02
N SER A 65 -39.87 -5.94 19.17
CA SER A 65 -40.60 -7.19 19.47
C SER A 65 -39.80 -8.46 19.23
N LEU A 66 -38.54 -8.39 18.78
CA LEU A 66 -37.67 -9.57 18.68
C LEU A 66 -37.41 -10.15 20.07
N GLY A 67 -37.99 -11.31 20.32
CA GLY A 67 -37.92 -12.01 21.60
C GLY A 67 -36.59 -12.73 21.86
N GLU A 68 -36.62 -13.62 22.84
CA GLU A 68 -35.54 -14.56 23.13
C GLU A 68 -35.79 -15.89 22.41
N PHE A 69 -34.71 -16.56 22.01
CA PHE A 69 -34.80 -17.97 21.63
C PHE A 69 -34.14 -18.84 22.71
N TYR A 70 -34.69 -20.03 22.90
CA TYR A 70 -34.25 -20.99 23.91
C TYR A 70 -33.62 -22.20 23.23
N ILE A 71 -32.47 -22.65 23.74
CA ILE A 71 -31.91 -23.96 23.37
C ILE A 71 -32.31 -24.96 24.45
N THR A 72 -33.14 -25.92 24.07
CA THR A 72 -33.70 -26.93 24.98
C THR A 72 -33.06 -28.29 24.70
N ILE A 73 -32.47 -28.93 25.72
CA ILE A 73 -32.03 -30.34 25.65
C ILE A 73 -32.69 -31.09 26.79
N GLY A 74 -33.32 -32.24 26.49
CA GLY A 74 -34.03 -33.04 27.49
C GLY A 74 -35.21 -32.32 28.16
N GLY A 75 -35.88 -31.41 27.44
CA GLY A 75 -37.03 -30.66 27.95
C GLY A 75 -36.69 -29.52 28.93
N ARG A 76 -35.40 -29.23 29.16
CA ARG A 76 -34.95 -28.08 29.95
C ARG A 76 -34.31 -27.02 29.06
N ASN A 77 -34.70 -25.77 29.26
CA ASN A 77 -34.03 -24.63 28.63
C ASN A 77 -32.65 -24.48 29.27
N LEU A 78 -31.61 -24.76 28.50
CA LEU A 78 -30.22 -24.65 28.97
C LEU A 78 -29.66 -23.24 28.76
N PHE A 79 -30.11 -22.56 27.71
CA PHE A 79 -29.67 -21.21 27.37
C PHE A 79 -30.84 -20.38 26.84
N SER A 80 -30.91 -19.10 27.24
CA SER A 80 -31.74 -18.09 26.57
C SER A 80 -30.83 -17.04 25.96
N TYR A 81 -31.11 -16.68 24.70
CA TYR A 81 -30.38 -15.63 24.00
C TYR A 81 -31.39 -14.64 23.43
N SER A 82 -31.13 -13.35 23.66
CA SER A 82 -31.81 -12.29 22.90
C SER A 82 -31.47 -12.46 21.43
N ILE A 83 -32.47 -12.57 20.56
CA ILE A 83 -32.24 -12.64 19.11
C ILE A 83 -31.47 -11.39 18.64
N ILE A 84 -31.81 -10.23 19.20
CA ILE A 84 -31.09 -8.97 18.95
C ILE A 84 -29.63 -9.09 19.37
N GLY A 85 -29.36 -9.57 20.59
CA GLY A 85 -28.00 -9.74 21.10
C GLY A 85 -27.18 -10.71 20.25
N PHE A 86 -27.79 -11.79 19.76
CA PHE A 86 -27.13 -12.76 18.88
C PHE A 86 -26.78 -12.14 17.51
N ILE A 87 -27.70 -11.40 16.90
CA ILE A 87 -27.44 -10.69 15.64
C ILE A 87 -26.34 -9.65 15.83
N ALA A 88 -26.42 -8.85 16.90
CA ALA A 88 -25.42 -7.84 17.22
C ALA A 88 -24.02 -8.44 17.39
N LEU A 89 -23.91 -9.57 18.12
CA LEU A 89 -22.66 -10.29 18.29
C LEU A 89 -22.10 -10.80 16.96
N THR A 90 -22.95 -11.39 16.12
CA THR A 90 -22.56 -11.94 14.81
C THR A 90 -22.06 -10.84 13.88
N MET A 91 -22.78 -9.71 13.82
CA MET A 91 -22.38 -8.53 13.05
C MET A 91 -21.07 -7.93 13.57
N GLY A 92 -20.89 -7.87 14.89
CA GLY A 92 -19.66 -7.41 15.52
C GLY A 92 -18.45 -8.26 15.16
N ILE A 93 -18.57 -9.58 15.29
CA ILE A 93 -17.51 -10.52 14.92
C ILE A 93 -17.18 -10.41 13.43
N GLY A 94 -18.20 -10.32 12.56
CA GLY A 94 -18.02 -10.15 11.12
C GLY A 94 -17.27 -8.87 10.78
N ALA A 95 -17.69 -7.74 11.34
CA ALA A 95 -17.05 -6.44 11.12
C ALA A 95 -15.60 -6.41 11.63
N ALA A 96 -15.34 -6.99 12.81
CA ALA A 96 -14.00 -7.08 13.37
C ALA A 96 -13.09 -8.00 12.57
N THR A 97 -13.61 -9.15 12.10
CA THR A 97 -12.84 -10.09 11.27
C THR A 97 -12.49 -9.47 9.92
N ALA A 98 -13.46 -8.82 9.27
CA ALA A 98 -13.23 -8.15 7.99
C ALA A 98 -12.24 -6.98 8.11
N SER A 99 -12.42 -6.10 9.08
CA SER A 99 -11.51 -4.97 9.31
C SER A 99 -10.10 -5.44 9.66
N ASN A 100 -9.96 -6.42 10.56
CA ASN A 100 -8.65 -6.98 10.91
C ASN A 100 -7.97 -7.67 9.73
N PHE A 101 -8.73 -8.39 8.89
CA PHE A 101 -8.19 -9.00 7.69
C PHE A 101 -7.63 -7.95 6.73
N LEU A 102 -8.40 -6.91 6.43
CA LEU A 102 -7.99 -5.84 5.52
C LEU A 102 -6.75 -5.10 6.04
N LEU A 103 -6.75 -4.75 7.33
CA LEU A 103 -5.60 -4.11 7.99
C LEU A 103 -4.36 -5.01 7.94
N ASN A 104 -4.50 -6.29 8.26
CA ASN A 104 -3.37 -7.22 8.19
C ASN A 104 -2.85 -7.39 6.75
N LYS A 105 -3.74 -7.52 5.77
CA LYS A 105 -3.39 -7.69 4.36
C LYS A 105 -2.64 -6.48 3.79
N PHE A 106 -3.12 -5.26 4.06
CA PHE A 106 -2.56 -4.05 3.44
C PHE A 106 -1.47 -3.38 4.27
N TRP A 107 -1.37 -3.69 5.57
CA TRP A 107 -0.36 -3.10 6.46
C TRP A 107 0.62 -4.12 7.01
N THR A 108 0.14 -5.04 7.86
CA THR A 108 1.01 -5.93 8.62
C THR A 108 1.81 -6.87 7.73
N PHE A 109 1.16 -7.39 6.68
CA PHE A 109 1.77 -8.32 5.73
C PHE A 109 1.71 -7.76 4.30
N LYS A 110 2.09 -6.49 4.12
CA LYS A 110 2.11 -5.84 2.80
C LYS A 110 2.98 -6.56 1.74
N GLU A 111 3.95 -7.35 2.19
CA GLU A 111 4.90 -8.13 1.37
C GLU A 111 4.41 -9.57 1.12
N ALA A 112 3.21 -9.93 1.58
CA ALA A 112 2.68 -11.27 1.40
C ALA A 112 2.39 -11.55 -0.08
N LYS A 113 2.59 -12.81 -0.48
CA LYS A 113 2.27 -13.27 -1.82
C LYS A 113 0.83 -12.93 -2.20
N GLU A 114 0.64 -12.49 -3.44
CA GLU A 114 -0.68 -12.34 -4.01
C GLU A 114 -1.34 -13.72 -4.18
N GLU A 115 -2.34 -14.02 -3.35
CA GLU A 115 -3.27 -15.12 -3.58
C GLU A 115 -4.70 -14.59 -3.73
N HIS A 116 -5.59 -15.46 -4.18
CA HIS A 116 -7.01 -15.16 -4.32
C HIS A 116 -7.61 -14.64 -3.00
N PHE A 117 -8.21 -13.45 -3.05
CA PHE A 117 -8.68 -12.72 -1.87
C PHE A 117 -9.59 -13.55 -0.96
N VAL A 118 -10.58 -14.24 -1.54
CA VAL A 118 -11.54 -15.05 -0.78
C VAL A 118 -10.83 -16.20 -0.08
N LEU A 119 -9.83 -16.80 -0.72
CA LEU A 119 -9.08 -17.91 -0.13
C LEU A 119 -8.24 -17.41 1.05
N GLN A 120 -7.55 -16.28 0.91
CA GLN A 120 -6.81 -15.67 2.03
C GLN A 120 -7.73 -15.26 3.18
N PHE A 121 -8.90 -14.70 2.87
CA PHE A 121 -9.88 -14.36 3.89
C PHE A 121 -10.38 -15.60 4.64
N LEU A 122 -10.67 -16.69 3.92
CA LEU A 122 -11.07 -17.95 4.53
C LEU A 122 -9.95 -18.54 5.40
N LYS A 123 -8.69 -18.55 4.93
CA LYS A 123 -7.54 -18.95 5.74
C LYS A 123 -7.45 -18.09 7.02
N TYR A 124 -7.56 -16.78 6.89
CA TYR A 124 -7.55 -15.85 8.02
C TYR A 124 -8.67 -16.14 9.02
N ALA A 125 -9.89 -16.38 8.53
CA ALA A 125 -11.04 -16.72 9.37
C ALA A 125 -10.86 -18.08 10.08
N VAL A 126 -10.27 -19.08 9.41
CA VAL A 126 -9.92 -20.37 10.01
C VAL A 126 -8.89 -20.20 11.12
N VAL A 127 -7.85 -19.40 10.89
CA VAL A 127 -6.86 -19.06 11.93
C VAL A 127 -7.54 -18.37 13.11
N GLY A 128 -8.37 -17.35 12.85
CA GLY A 128 -9.11 -16.64 13.89
C GLY A 128 -10.05 -17.54 14.69
N GLY A 129 -10.76 -18.46 14.02
CA GLY A 129 -11.60 -19.48 14.65
C GLY A 129 -10.80 -20.44 15.54
N SER A 130 -9.65 -20.91 15.06
CA SER A 130 -8.74 -21.76 15.86
C SER A 130 -8.23 -21.03 17.10
N GLY A 131 -7.91 -19.74 16.97
CA GLY A 131 -7.53 -18.89 18.09
C GLY A 131 -8.67 -18.70 19.10
N ALA A 132 -9.91 -18.55 18.64
CA ALA A 132 -11.08 -18.44 19.53
C ALA A 132 -11.31 -19.72 20.35
N ILE A 133 -11.16 -20.89 19.71
CA ILE A 133 -11.23 -22.20 20.38
C ILE A 133 -10.11 -22.32 21.42
N LEU A 134 -8.87 -22.01 21.04
CA LEU A 134 -7.73 -22.02 21.94
C LEU A 134 -7.95 -21.09 23.14
N LYS A 135 -8.43 -19.86 22.89
CA LYS A 135 -8.73 -18.89 23.94
C LYS A 135 -9.75 -19.44 24.94
N TYR A 136 -10.81 -20.09 24.46
CA TYR A 136 -11.84 -20.67 25.32
C TYR A 136 -11.23 -21.69 26.30
N PHE A 137 -10.50 -22.67 25.77
CA PHE A 137 -9.85 -23.69 26.60
C PHE A 137 -8.81 -23.11 27.57
N LEU A 138 -7.99 -22.16 27.10
CA LEU A 138 -7.01 -21.49 27.96
C LEU A 138 -7.68 -20.71 29.08
N THR A 139 -8.74 -19.96 28.76
CA THR A 139 -9.47 -19.17 29.77
C THR A 139 -10.11 -20.08 30.80
N SER A 140 -10.81 -21.13 30.37
CA SER A 140 -11.44 -22.08 31.27
C SER A 140 -10.43 -22.83 32.14
N GLY A 141 -9.33 -23.31 31.55
CA GLY A 141 -8.29 -24.04 32.28
C GLY A 141 -7.54 -23.15 33.27
N LEU A 142 -7.12 -21.96 32.85
CA LEU A 142 -6.46 -21.00 33.74
C LEU A 142 -7.38 -20.51 34.85
N ASN A 143 -8.66 -20.29 34.55
CA ASN A 143 -9.63 -19.85 35.55
C ASN A 143 -9.83 -20.93 36.62
N TYR A 144 -9.90 -22.20 36.22
CA TYR A 144 -9.95 -23.33 37.15
C TYR A 144 -8.70 -23.43 38.02
N LEU A 145 -7.50 -23.26 37.43
CA LEU A 145 -6.25 -23.29 38.19
C LEU A 145 -6.14 -22.11 39.17
N PHE A 146 -6.51 -20.91 38.73
CA PHE A 146 -6.45 -19.72 39.56
C PHE A 146 -7.52 -19.70 40.65
N SER A 147 -8.71 -20.27 40.42
CA SER A 147 -9.73 -20.38 41.47
C SER A 147 -9.31 -21.31 42.62
N MET A 148 -8.38 -22.26 42.39
CA MET A 148 -7.79 -23.08 43.46
C MET A 148 -6.82 -22.29 44.36
N VAL A 149 -6.19 -21.25 43.82
CA VAL A 149 -5.16 -20.46 44.52
C VAL A 149 -5.74 -19.16 45.09
N ILE A 150 -6.65 -18.54 44.36
CA ILE A 150 -7.31 -17.27 44.69
C ILE A 150 -8.73 -17.61 45.14
N ALA A 151 -8.98 -17.57 46.45
CA ALA A 151 -10.22 -17.99 47.11
C ALA A 151 -11.52 -17.26 46.66
N GLN A 152 -11.42 -16.30 45.72
CA GLN A 152 -12.57 -15.63 45.12
C GLN A 152 -12.53 -15.81 43.60
N GLU A 153 -13.46 -16.62 43.09
CA GLU A 153 -13.60 -16.93 41.65
C GLU A 153 -13.66 -15.67 40.77
N LYS A 154 -14.27 -14.59 41.27
CA LYS A 154 -14.41 -13.32 40.54
C LYS A 154 -13.07 -12.67 40.17
N TYR A 155 -12.00 -12.90 40.94
CA TYR A 155 -10.67 -12.36 40.65
C TYR A 155 -9.82 -13.27 39.76
N SER A 156 -10.20 -14.54 39.59
CA SER A 156 -9.46 -15.51 38.77
C SER A 156 -9.69 -15.34 37.26
N LEU A 157 -10.86 -14.82 36.87
CA LEU A 157 -11.26 -14.72 35.46
C LEU A 157 -10.47 -13.66 34.67
N ILE A 158 -10.20 -12.52 35.29
CA ILE A 158 -9.49 -11.40 34.66
C ILE A 158 -8.07 -11.82 34.23
N PRO A 159 -7.18 -12.30 35.14
CA PRO A 159 -5.83 -12.70 34.76
C PRO A 159 -5.84 -13.88 33.78
N SER A 160 -6.78 -14.83 33.92
CA SER A 160 -6.95 -15.94 32.97
C SER A 160 -7.23 -15.45 31.56
N THR A 161 -8.17 -14.51 31.43
CA THR A 161 -8.56 -13.93 30.13
C THR A 161 -7.43 -13.13 29.52
N MET A 162 -6.66 -12.39 30.31
CA MET A 162 -5.50 -11.62 29.84
C MET A 162 -4.40 -12.54 29.29
N ILE A 163 -4.03 -13.58 30.04
CA ILE A 163 -3.01 -14.55 29.62
C ILE A 163 -3.46 -15.29 28.36
N ALA A 164 -4.70 -15.80 28.36
CA ALA A 164 -5.27 -16.49 27.21
C ALA A 164 -5.31 -15.59 25.96
N PHE A 165 -5.66 -14.31 26.13
CA PHE A 165 -5.65 -13.33 25.03
C PHE A 165 -4.24 -13.14 24.45
N CYS A 166 -3.23 -12.93 25.30
CA CYS A 166 -1.84 -12.77 24.84
C CYS A 166 -1.36 -14.00 24.04
N ILE A 167 -1.61 -15.21 24.55
CA ILE A 167 -1.25 -16.45 23.85
C ILE A 167 -1.99 -16.56 22.52
N THR A 168 -3.27 -16.20 22.48
CA THR A 168 -4.09 -16.27 21.27
C THR A 168 -3.64 -15.28 20.20
N VAL A 169 -3.21 -14.07 20.58
CA VAL A 169 -2.65 -13.09 19.64
C VAL A 169 -1.37 -13.63 19.00
N ILE A 170 -0.48 -14.25 19.79
CA ILE A 170 0.74 -14.88 19.29
C ILE A 170 0.40 -16.06 18.36
N TRP A 171 -0.54 -16.92 18.75
CA TRP A 171 -1.02 -18.03 17.92
C TRP A 171 -1.54 -17.54 16.56
N ASN A 172 -2.43 -16.56 16.57
CA ASN A 172 -2.99 -15.98 15.36
C ASN A 172 -1.92 -15.33 14.50
N PHE A 173 -0.95 -14.65 15.10
CA PHE A 173 0.18 -14.07 14.37
C PHE A 173 1.00 -15.16 13.65
N ILE A 174 1.43 -16.20 14.36
CA ILE A 174 2.30 -17.26 13.81
C ILE A 174 1.64 -17.92 12.59
N TRP A 175 0.37 -18.31 12.71
CA TRP A 175 -0.32 -18.96 11.59
C TRP A 175 -0.61 -18.01 10.44
N ASN A 176 -0.91 -16.75 10.73
CA ASN A 176 -1.09 -15.77 9.68
C ASN A 176 0.22 -15.48 8.94
N GLU A 177 1.34 -15.39 9.64
CA GLU A 177 2.68 -15.22 9.06
C GLU A 177 3.10 -16.42 8.20
N VAL A 178 2.91 -17.64 8.68
CA VAL A 178 3.41 -18.86 8.02
C VAL A 178 2.50 -19.35 6.91
N TRP A 179 1.18 -19.18 7.05
CA TRP A 179 0.20 -19.84 6.18
C TRP A 179 -0.72 -18.87 5.43
N THR A 180 -1.29 -17.88 6.12
CA THR A 180 -2.27 -16.95 5.50
C THR A 180 -1.60 -15.91 4.60
N PHE A 181 -0.51 -15.33 5.07
CA PHE A 181 0.21 -14.20 4.48
C PHE A 181 1.68 -14.54 4.28
N SER A 182 1.94 -15.73 3.72
CA SER A 182 3.31 -16.15 3.49
C SER A 182 4.00 -15.21 2.52
N VAL A 183 5.11 -14.67 2.97
CA VAL A 183 6.00 -13.79 2.21
C VAL A 183 6.77 -14.67 1.22
N GLU A 184 6.82 -14.25 -0.05
CA GLU A 184 7.79 -14.78 -1.01
C GLU A 184 9.19 -14.33 -0.59
N ASP A 185 10.23 -15.11 -0.85
CA ASP A 185 11.60 -14.71 -0.52
C ASP A 185 12.02 -13.48 -1.34
N SER A 186 11.62 -12.29 -0.87
CA SER A 186 11.99 -10.99 -1.43
C SER A 186 13.43 -10.60 -1.09
N GLU A 187 14.21 -11.52 -0.50
CA GLU A 187 15.67 -11.42 -0.49
C GLU A 187 16.25 -11.33 -1.92
N THR A 188 15.46 -11.64 -2.96
CA THR A 188 15.81 -11.39 -4.37
C THR A 188 15.70 -9.92 -4.84
N ILE A 189 15.13 -8.98 -4.06
CA ILE A 189 14.94 -7.57 -4.53
C ILE A 189 15.89 -6.58 -3.82
N LYS A 190 16.82 -7.06 -3.00
CA LYS A 190 17.88 -6.24 -2.40
C LYS A 190 19.22 -6.38 -3.11
N GLU A 191 19.22 -6.79 -4.37
CA GLU A 191 20.40 -6.58 -5.19
C GLU A 191 20.48 -5.08 -5.51
N GLU A 192 21.60 -4.49 -5.12
CA GLU A 192 21.97 -3.14 -5.54
C GLU A 192 21.93 -3.11 -7.07
N ILE A 193 20.94 -2.40 -7.63
CA ILE A 193 20.77 -2.32 -9.08
C ILE A 193 21.94 -1.52 -9.63
N LYS A 194 22.85 -2.20 -10.30
CA LYS A 194 23.98 -1.54 -10.96
C LYS A 194 23.54 -1.04 -12.31
N VAL A 195 23.57 0.28 -12.47
CA VAL A 195 23.39 0.93 -13.77
C VAL A 195 24.63 0.63 -14.61
N PRO A 196 24.50 -0.01 -15.78
CA PRO A 196 25.64 -0.23 -16.67
C PRO A 196 26.27 1.10 -17.10
N GLU A 197 27.61 1.17 -17.13
CA GLU A 197 28.32 2.41 -17.51
C GLU A 197 28.05 2.85 -18.95
N ASP A 198 27.73 1.90 -19.82
CA ASP A 198 27.45 2.07 -21.25
C ASP A 198 25.94 2.10 -21.57
N MET A 199 25.08 2.21 -20.54
CA MET A 199 23.64 2.31 -20.74
C MET A 199 23.29 3.57 -21.56
N ASP A 200 22.58 3.37 -22.66
CA ASP A 200 22.05 4.47 -23.47
C ASP A 200 20.73 4.99 -22.89
N PHE A 201 20.70 6.28 -22.58
CA PHE A 201 19.52 6.95 -22.04
C PHE A 201 18.66 7.64 -23.11
N SER A 202 18.98 7.49 -24.41
CA SER A 202 18.24 8.10 -25.52
C SER A 202 16.76 7.66 -25.61
N GLU A 203 16.43 6.48 -25.06
CA GLU A 203 15.07 5.95 -24.98
C GLU A 203 14.26 6.49 -23.78
N PHE A 204 14.82 7.40 -22.98
CA PHE A 204 14.21 7.90 -21.75
C PHE A 204 13.95 9.40 -21.78
N THR A 205 12.81 9.79 -21.19
CA THR A 205 12.50 11.19 -20.87
C THR A 205 12.28 11.34 -19.37
N LEU A 206 13.04 12.21 -18.72
CA LEU A 206 12.76 12.65 -17.36
C LEU A 206 11.72 13.77 -17.37
N ILE A 207 10.64 13.62 -16.61
CA ILE A 207 9.60 14.62 -16.40
C ILE A 207 9.77 15.17 -14.98
N THR A 208 9.99 16.48 -14.87
CA THR A 208 10.04 17.18 -13.58
C THR A 208 8.98 18.28 -13.53
N PRO A 209 7.91 18.11 -12.74
CA PRO A 209 6.88 19.13 -12.59
C PRO A 209 7.36 20.26 -11.66
N THR A 210 7.13 21.51 -12.05
CA THR A 210 7.59 22.70 -11.31
C THR A 210 6.47 23.70 -11.04
N PHE A 211 6.54 24.36 -9.88
CA PHE A 211 5.76 25.56 -9.54
C PHE A 211 6.52 26.38 -8.50
N ASN A 212 7.16 27.46 -8.94
CA ASN A 212 8.09 28.30 -8.20
C ASN A 212 9.27 27.50 -7.59
N GLU A 213 10.08 26.87 -8.46
CA GLU A 213 11.24 26.03 -8.10
C GLU A 213 12.57 26.62 -8.58
N ASN A 214 12.65 27.96 -8.70
CA ASN A 214 13.80 28.70 -9.22
C ASN A 214 15.12 28.42 -8.48
N GLU A 215 15.06 27.99 -7.22
CA GLU A 215 16.26 27.63 -6.43
C GLU A 215 16.82 26.24 -6.75
N ASN A 216 16.01 25.34 -7.32
CA ASN A 216 16.33 23.93 -7.47
C ASN A 216 16.49 23.50 -8.93
N ILE A 217 15.70 24.08 -9.85
CA ILE A 217 15.59 23.57 -11.23
C ILE A 217 16.90 23.61 -12.00
N GLY A 218 17.68 24.70 -11.92
CA GLY A 218 18.97 24.82 -12.58
C GLY A 218 19.94 23.73 -12.16
N GLN A 219 20.07 23.49 -10.86
CA GLN A 219 20.96 22.46 -10.31
C GLN A 219 20.51 21.05 -10.72
N LEU A 220 19.20 20.78 -10.71
CA LEU A 220 18.68 19.48 -11.11
C LEU A 220 18.98 19.20 -12.59
N MET A 221 18.75 20.18 -13.48
CA MET A 221 19.04 20.04 -14.91
C MET A 221 20.53 19.74 -15.14
N GLU A 222 21.44 20.47 -14.49
CA GLU A 222 22.88 20.21 -14.57
C GLU A 222 23.27 18.81 -14.11
N VAL A 223 22.74 18.37 -12.97
CA VAL A 223 23.04 17.04 -12.42
C VAL A 223 22.55 15.95 -13.35
N ILE A 224 21.32 16.09 -13.86
CA ILE A 224 20.68 15.08 -14.71
C ILE A 224 21.38 14.98 -16.07
N THR A 225 21.60 16.09 -16.79
CA THR A 225 22.20 16.04 -18.13
C THR A 225 23.66 15.57 -18.08
N LYS A 226 24.38 15.87 -17.00
CA LYS A 226 25.75 15.37 -16.79
C LYS A 226 25.78 13.88 -16.48
N LYS A 227 24.83 13.38 -15.68
CA LYS A 227 24.81 11.99 -15.19
C LYS A 227 24.22 11.01 -16.19
N TYR A 228 23.25 11.47 -16.99
CA TYR A 228 22.51 10.65 -17.95
C TYR A 228 22.56 11.30 -19.34
N PRO A 229 23.69 11.17 -20.07
CA PRO A 229 23.83 11.74 -21.41
C PRO A 229 22.75 11.23 -22.36
N ASN A 230 22.29 12.09 -23.28
CA ASN A 230 21.24 11.82 -24.27
C ASN A 230 19.81 11.59 -23.70
N MET A 231 19.64 11.61 -22.37
CA MET A 231 18.30 11.57 -21.78
C MET A 231 17.57 12.88 -22.06
N LYS A 232 16.34 12.80 -22.57
CA LYS A 232 15.49 13.99 -22.70
C LYS A 232 14.96 14.42 -21.34
N VAL A 233 14.72 15.71 -21.17
CA VAL A 233 14.10 16.26 -19.95
C VAL A 233 12.95 17.16 -20.34
N ILE A 234 11.77 16.93 -19.76
CA ILE A 234 10.62 17.82 -19.85
C ILE A 234 10.43 18.46 -18.48
N VAL A 235 10.63 19.78 -18.41
CA VAL A 235 10.26 20.58 -17.25
C VAL A 235 8.81 21.03 -17.45
N ALA A 236 7.89 20.46 -16.67
CA ALA A 236 6.46 20.73 -16.79
C ALA A 236 6.03 21.82 -15.80
N ASP A 237 6.15 23.07 -16.23
CA ASP A 237 5.91 24.24 -15.39
C ASP A 237 4.43 24.66 -15.39
N ASP A 238 3.85 24.74 -14.20
CA ASP A 238 2.41 25.01 -14.01
C ASP A 238 2.10 26.47 -13.70
N GLY A 239 2.74 27.40 -14.42
CA GLY A 239 2.54 28.84 -14.28
C GLY A 239 3.37 29.48 -13.16
N SER A 240 4.66 29.14 -13.08
CA SER A 240 5.58 29.77 -12.15
C SER A 240 5.68 31.28 -12.37
N THR A 241 5.69 32.03 -11.27
CA THR A 241 5.77 33.50 -11.25
C THR A 241 7.14 34.01 -10.82
N ASP A 242 8.07 33.10 -10.53
CA ASP A 242 9.48 33.38 -10.28
C ASP A 242 10.33 33.13 -11.54
N GLY A 243 11.66 33.03 -11.42
CA GLY A 243 12.57 32.82 -12.55
C GLY A 243 12.67 31.38 -13.05
N THR A 244 11.80 30.46 -12.61
CA THR A 244 11.88 29.03 -12.98
C THR A 244 11.87 28.84 -14.50
N ARG A 245 10.96 29.52 -15.21
CA ARG A 245 10.77 29.34 -16.66
C ARG A 245 11.94 29.92 -17.46
N GLU A 246 12.44 31.08 -17.05
CA GLU A 246 13.59 31.74 -17.66
C GLU A 246 14.83 30.85 -17.55
N GLN A 247 15.11 30.27 -16.38
CA GLN A 247 16.23 29.35 -16.21
C GLN A 247 16.17 28.15 -17.16
N VAL A 248 14.98 27.57 -17.35
CA VAL A 248 14.80 26.41 -18.23
C VAL A 248 15.02 26.81 -19.70
N ARG A 249 14.51 27.98 -20.11
CA ARG A 249 14.71 28.51 -21.47
C ARG A 249 16.19 28.79 -21.74
N GLU A 250 16.89 29.42 -20.81
CA GLU A 250 18.33 29.68 -20.91
C GLU A 250 19.14 28.37 -20.97
N PHE A 251 18.76 27.37 -20.16
CA PHE A 251 19.42 26.06 -20.16
C PHE A 251 19.21 25.29 -21.47
N HIS A 252 18.01 25.39 -22.05
CA HIS A 252 17.65 24.78 -23.34
C HIS A 252 18.55 25.26 -24.49
N GLU A 253 18.96 26.54 -24.50
CA GLU A 253 19.83 27.07 -25.56
C GLU A 253 21.16 26.32 -25.68
N GLN A 254 21.65 25.79 -24.55
CA GLN A 254 22.89 25.00 -24.49
C GLN A 254 22.64 23.49 -24.50
N ASN A 255 21.42 23.06 -24.12
CA ASN A 255 21.04 21.65 -23.99
C ASN A 255 19.66 21.42 -24.63
N PRO A 256 19.59 21.21 -25.96
CA PRO A 256 18.32 21.06 -26.68
C PRO A 256 17.42 19.90 -26.22
N ASP A 257 17.99 18.91 -25.54
CA ASP A 257 17.26 17.78 -24.95
C ASP A 257 16.43 18.16 -23.71
N VAL A 258 16.65 19.35 -23.14
CA VAL A 258 15.86 19.88 -22.03
C VAL A 258 14.81 20.83 -22.57
N VAL A 259 13.52 20.50 -22.44
CA VAL A 259 12.41 21.27 -23.01
C VAL A 259 11.48 21.75 -21.91
N LEU A 260 11.02 23.00 -22.03
CA LEU A 260 9.97 23.56 -21.19
C LEU A 260 8.59 23.23 -21.77
N LEU A 261 7.76 22.56 -20.97
CA LEU A 261 6.31 22.53 -21.16
C LEU A 261 5.72 23.66 -20.31
N ASP A 262 5.47 24.81 -20.93
CA ASP A 262 4.93 26.01 -20.28
C ASP A 262 3.40 25.94 -20.26
N ARG A 263 2.80 25.80 -19.08
CA ARG A 263 1.35 25.68 -18.88
C ARG A 263 0.73 26.95 -18.28
N GLU A 264 1.38 28.11 -18.38
CA GLU A 264 0.87 29.38 -17.82
C GLU A 264 -0.55 29.74 -18.29
N GLU A 265 -0.84 29.53 -19.58
CA GLU A 265 -2.12 29.91 -20.21
C GLU A 265 -3.21 28.82 -20.11
N GLU A 266 -2.93 27.70 -19.42
CA GLU A 266 -3.87 26.60 -19.29
C GLU A 266 -4.99 26.92 -18.30
N GLU A 267 -6.24 26.58 -18.63
CA GLU A 267 -7.38 26.84 -17.73
C GLU A 267 -7.33 26.01 -16.43
N VAL A 268 -6.61 24.88 -16.46
CA VAL A 268 -6.55 23.91 -15.37
C VAL A 268 -5.11 23.65 -14.94
N HIS A 269 -4.81 24.11 -13.73
CA HIS A 269 -3.54 23.90 -13.06
C HIS A 269 -3.60 22.78 -12.01
N GLY A 270 -2.46 22.11 -11.81
CA GLY A 270 -2.21 21.12 -10.78
C GLY A 270 -1.10 20.14 -11.17
N LEU A 271 -0.41 19.60 -10.16
CA LEU A 271 0.66 18.61 -10.33
C LEU A 271 0.27 17.44 -11.25
N THR A 272 -0.92 16.86 -11.05
CA THR A 272 -1.37 15.71 -11.83
C THR A 272 -1.53 16.04 -13.31
N ILE A 273 -2.13 17.20 -13.62
CA ILE A 273 -2.36 17.59 -15.01
C ILE A 273 -1.05 18.00 -15.71
N SER A 274 -0.12 18.66 -15.01
CA SER A 274 1.23 18.94 -15.55
C SER A 274 1.96 17.67 -15.97
N VAL A 275 1.94 16.64 -15.11
CA VAL A 275 2.59 15.36 -15.44
C VAL A 275 1.86 14.63 -16.57
N LEU A 276 0.52 14.66 -16.59
CA LEU A 276 -0.26 14.04 -17.69
C LEU A 276 0.06 14.67 -19.04
N ASP A 277 0.13 16.00 -19.11
CA ASP A 277 0.42 16.70 -20.37
C ASP A 277 1.86 16.43 -20.82
N ALA A 278 2.82 16.34 -19.88
CA ALA A 278 4.19 15.92 -20.18
C ALA A 278 4.29 14.46 -20.67
N ILE A 279 3.54 13.52 -20.09
CA ILE A 279 3.48 12.13 -20.57
C ILE A 279 2.91 12.08 -22.00
N LYS A 280 1.86 12.85 -22.31
CA LYS A 280 1.31 12.93 -23.68
C LYS A 280 2.30 13.52 -24.68
N MET A 281 3.14 14.46 -24.26
CA MET A 281 4.17 15.07 -25.11
C MET A 281 5.40 14.16 -25.30
N THR A 282 5.60 13.19 -24.40
CA THR A 282 6.77 12.30 -24.43
C THR A 282 6.75 11.43 -25.70
N THR A 283 7.90 11.37 -26.37
CA THR A 283 8.11 10.61 -27.63
C THR A 283 9.07 9.44 -27.49
N THR A 284 9.81 9.39 -26.37
CA THR A 284 10.73 8.30 -26.06
C THR A 284 9.95 7.09 -25.56
N LYS A 285 10.57 5.91 -25.63
CA LYS A 285 9.95 4.64 -25.23
C LYS A 285 9.54 4.63 -23.75
N TYR A 286 10.35 5.24 -22.90
CA TYR A 286 10.12 5.30 -21.46
C TYR A 286 10.11 6.73 -20.96
N TYR A 287 9.40 6.95 -19.85
CA TYR A 287 9.48 8.18 -19.07
C TYR A 287 9.74 7.89 -17.58
N ILE A 288 10.34 8.86 -16.90
CA ILE A 288 10.58 8.83 -15.45
C ILE A 288 10.09 10.15 -14.89
N VAL A 289 9.27 10.14 -13.85
CA VAL A 289 8.78 11.32 -13.14
C VAL A 289 9.55 11.47 -11.85
N MET A 290 10.09 12.66 -11.58
CA MET A 290 10.68 13.00 -10.29
C MET A 290 10.38 14.45 -9.89
N ASP A 291 10.14 14.70 -8.61
CA ASP A 291 10.04 16.06 -8.07
C ASP A 291 11.39 16.82 -8.16
N CYS A 292 11.31 18.15 -8.23
CA CYS A 292 12.46 19.04 -8.39
C CYS A 292 13.27 19.31 -7.10
N ASP A 293 12.80 18.87 -5.93
CA ASP A 293 13.29 19.31 -4.61
C ASP A 293 14.40 18.44 -3.98
N PHE A 294 15.08 17.62 -4.80
CA PHE A 294 16.14 16.66 -4.40
C PHE A 294 15.75 15.66 -3.29
N GLN A 295 14.47 15.57 -2.92
CA GLN A 295 13.99 14.50 -2.03
C GLN A 295 14.07 13.13 -2.71
N HIS A 296 14.04 13.11 -4.05
CA HIS A 296 14.32 11.96 -4.89
C HIS A 296 15.79 11.99 -5.31
N PRO A 297 16.61 11.00 -4.92
CA PRO A 297 18.01 10.96 -5.29
C PRO A 297 18.15 10.82 -6.82
N PRO A 298 18.86 11.74 -7.51
CA PRO A 298 19.08 11.64 -8.95
C PRO A 298 19.75 10.32 -9.36
N GLU A 299 20.54 9.68 -8.48
CA GLU A 299 21.13 8.35 -8.64
C GLU A 299 20.11 7.27 -9.00
N LYS A 300 18.91 7.37 -8.43
CA LYS A 300 17.88 6.35 -8.54
C LYS A 300 17.14 6.39 -9.87
N VAL A 301 17.31 7.46 -10.65
CA VAL A 301 16.76 7.56 -12.01
C VAL A 301 17.32 6.45 -12.90
N GLY A 302 18.64 6.20 -12.84
CA GLY A 302 19.26 5.11 -13.60
C GLY A 302 18.77 3.72 -13.16
N GLU A 303 18.56 3.49 -11.87
CA GLU A 303 18.01 2.22 -11.37
C GLU A 303 16.57 1.98 -11.85
N ILE A 304 15.74 3.03 -11.91
CA ILE A 304 14.40 2.95 -12.51
C ILE A 304 14.50 2.62 -14.00
N ALA A 305 15.43 3.26 -14.70
CA ALA A 305 15.65 3.03 -16.14
C ALA A 305 16.02 1.57 -16.44
N VAL A 306 16.92 0.98 -15.64
CA VAL A 306 17.33 -0.43 -15.76
C VAL A 306 16.10 -1.34 -15.65
N ARG A 307 15.29 -1.15 -14.60
CA ARG A 307 14.06 -1.95 -14.40
C ARG A 307 13.06 -1.76 -15.55
N LEU A 308 12.90 -0.57 -16.10
CA LEU A 308 12.02 -0.38 -17.26
C LEU A 308 12.49 -1.17 -18.50
N GLN A 309 13.81 -1.28 -18.70
CA GLN A 309 14.38 -2.12 -19.76
C GLN A 309 14.24 -3.63 -19.52
N GLU A 310 14.11 -4.07 -18.26
CA GLU A 310 13.77 -5.47 -17.93
C GLU A 310 12.34 -5.85 -18.34
N GLY A 311 11.50 -4.88 -18.71
CA GLY A 311 10.17 -5.11 -19.28
C GLY A 311 9.00 -4.81 -18.35
N TYR A 312 9.23 -4.14 -17.20
CA TYR A 312 8.13 -3.68 -16.35
C TYR A 312 7.37 -2.52 -17.00
N ASP A 313 6.04 -2.53 -16.92
CA ASP A 313 5.18 -1.45 -17.43
C ASP A 313 5.30 -0.19 -16.59
N PHE A 314 5.46 -0.37 -15.27
CA PHE A 314 5.76 0.70 -14.32
C PHE A 314 6.88 0.29 -13.37
N VAL A 315 7.69 1.26 -12.96
CA VAL A 315 8.68 1.08 -11.90
C VAL A 315 8.52 2.18 -10.88
N VAL A 316 8.37 1.81 -9.61
CA VAL A 316 8.05 2.75 -8.53
C VAL A 316 9.24 2.92 -7.59
N GLY A 317 9.62 4.17 -7.34
CA GLY A 317 10.51 4.51 -6.23
C GLY A 317 9.80 4.26 -4.91
N GLU A 318 10.26 3.27 -4.14
CA GLU A 318 9.73 2.89 -2.84
C GLU A 318 10.58 3.48 -1.71
N ARG A 319 9.94 4.20 -0.78
CA ARG A 319 10.60 4.77 0.39
C ARG A 319 10.93 3.67 1.40
N GLU A 320 12.22 3.42 1.62
CA GLU A 320 12.69 2.36 2.54
C GLU A 320 12.74 2.81 3.99
N GLU A 321 13.23 4.04 4.21
CA GLU A 321 13.29 4.66 5.54
C GLU A 321 12.36 5.87 5.59
N ILE A 322 11.40 5.81 6.52
CA ILE A 322 10.56 6.97 6.83
C ILE A 322 11.41 7.86 7.75
N PRO A 323 11.64 9.14 7.40
CA PRO A 323 12.34 10.08 8.27
C PRO A 323 11.70 10.17 9.65
N ASP A 324 12.33 10.88 10.58
CA ASP A 324 11.86 11.04 11.96
C ASP A 324 10.59 11.94 12.07
N TRP A 325 9.56 11.62 11.28
CA TRP A 325 8.28 12.29 11.25
C TRP A 325 7.53 12.07 12.56
N PRO A 326 6.75 13.06 13.01
CA PRO A 326 5.82 12.88 14.12
C PRO A 326 4.90 11.68 13.88
N PHE A 327 4.60 10.93 14.95
CA PHE A 327 3.73 9.74 14.89
C PHE A 327 2.42 9.99 14.14
N ARG A 328 1.79 11.16 14.36
CA ARG A 328 0.55 11.57 13.66
C ARG A 328 0.71 11.57 12.14
N ARG A 329 1.82 12.09 11.61
CA ARG A 329 2.09 12.14 10.16
C ARG A 329 2.30 10.73 9.61
N ARG A 330 2.97 9.85 10.35
CA ARG A 330 3.13 8.43 9.98
C ARG A 330 1.78 7.73 9.85
N VAL A 331 0.88 7.92 10.82
CA VAL A 331 -0.47 7.34 10.79
C VAL A 331 -1.31 7.86 9.62
N ILE A 332 -1.27 9.17 9.34
CA ILE A 332 -2.02 9.76 8.21
C ILE A 332 -1.50 9.22 6.87
N SER A 333 -0.17 9.22 6.67
CA SER A 333 0.44 8.71 5.43
C SER A 333 0.12 7.23 5.23
N TRP A 334 0.17 6.46 6.32
CA TRP A 334 -0.18 5.05 6.30
C TRP A 334 -1.66 4.82 5.95
N GLY A 335 -2.57 5.56 6.58
CA GLY A 335 -4.00 5.47 6.32
C GLY A 335 -4.33 5.78 4.86
N ALA A 336 -3.70 6.81 4.28
CA ALA A 336 -3.86 7.15 2.88
C ALA A 336 -3.35 6.02 1.95
N ALA A 337 -2.19 5.44 2.23
CA ALA A 337 -1.65 4.32 1.46
C ALA A 337 -2.58 3.10 1.48
N MET A 338 -3.15 2.76 2.63
CA MET A 338 -4.13 1.66 2.72
C MET A 338 -5.40 1.93 1.93
N ILE A 339 -5.93 3.15 2.01
CA ILE A 339 -7.12 3.54 1.24
C ILE A 339 -6.83 3.43 -0.26
N GLY A 340 -5.64 3.86 -0.70
CA GLY A 340 -5.22 3.73 -2.09
C GLY A 340 -5.18 2.27 -2.55
N LYS A 341 -4.49 1.40 -1.80
CA LYS A 341 -4.43 -0.04 -2.12
C LYS A 341 -5.81 -0.70 -2.12
N PHE A 342 -6.68 -0.31 -1.21
CA PHE A 342 -8.05 -0.81 -1.16
C PHE A 342 -8.88 -0.35 -2.36
N SER A 343 -8.71 0.90 -2.80
CA SER A 343 -9.33 1.41 -4.02
C SER A 343 -8.86 0.60 -5.25
N HIS A 344 -7.55 0.42 -5.43
CA HIS A 344 -7.01 -0.42 -6.51
C HIS A 344 -7.55 -1.84 -6.48
N PHE A 345 -7.67 -2.42 -5.28
CA PHE A 345 -8.27 -3.73 -5.10
C PHE A 345 -9.74 -3.78 -5.57
N ILE A 346 -10.56 -2.79 -5.20
CA ILE A 346 -11.97 -2.71 -5.64
C ILE A 346 -12.05 -2.56 -7.17
N HIS A 347 -11.19 -1.75 -7.75
CA HIS A 347 -11.13 -1.52 -9.19
C HIS A 347 -10.47 -2.66 -9.98
N ARG A 348 -9.97 -3.72 -9.31
CA ARG A 348 -9.21 -4.83 -9.92
C ARG A 348 -8.02 -4.34 -10.74
N SER A 349 -7.40 -3.26 -10.27
CA SER A 349 -6.33 -2.58 -10.97
C SER A 349 -4.96 -3.01 -10.47
N ALA A 350 -3.91 -2.63 -11.20
CA ALA A 350 -2.53 -2.76 -10.77
C ALA A 350 -2.30 -2.01 -9.45
N THR A 351 -1.30 -2.46 -8.68
CA THR A 351 -0.94 -1.85 -7.39
C THR A 351 0.54 -2.07 -7.07
N CYS A 352 1.07 -1.36 -6.09
CA CYS A 352 2.45 -1.49 -5.64
C CYS A 352 2.56 -1.21 -4.12
N ASN A 353 3.76 -1.29 -3.54
CA ASN A 353 3.88 -1.02 -2.10
C ASN A 353 3.64 0.46 -1.77
N ASP A 354 4.11 1.38 -2.61
CA ASP A 354 3.98 2.82 -2.45
C ASP A 354 3.19 3.48 -3.59
N VAL A 355 1.88 3.23 -3.60
CA VAL A 355 0.94 3.78 -4.61
C VAL A 355 0.87 5.32 -4.61
N MET A 356 1.51 5.97 -3.65
CA MET A 356 1.50 7.42 -3.45
C MET A 356 2.84 8.07 -3.82
N SER A 357 3.78 7.31 -4.38
CA SER A 357 5.09 7.85 -4.76
C SER A 357 4.94 8.91 -5.85
N GLY A 358 5.72 9.99 -5.72
CA GLY A 358 5.93 10.97 -6.78
C GLY A 358 7.09 10.60 -7.70
N PHE A 359 7.82 9.54 -7.35
CA PHE A 359 8.99 9.07 -8.07
C PHE A 359 8.71 7.70 -8.68
N PHE A 360 8.53 7.66 -10.00
CA PHE A 360 8.17 6.46 -10.74
C PHE A 360 8.51 6.64 -12.21
N GLY A 361 8.65 5.54 -12.94
CA GLY A 361 8.72 5.56 -14.40
C GLY A 361 7.72 4.59 -15.00
N GLY A 362 7.51 4.71 -16.31
CA GLY A 362 6.62 3.82 -17.05
C GLY A 362 6.94 3.78 -18.54
N GLU A 363 6.37 2.79 -19.21
CA GLU A 363 6.38 2.71 -20.67
C GLU A 363 5.40 3.75 -21.25
N THR A 364 5.90 4.55 -22.18
CA THR A 364 5.20 5.74 -22.68
C THR A 364 3.92 5.37 -23.40
N SER A 365 3.96 4.38 -24.30
CA SER A 365 2.79 4.04 -25.13
C SER A 365 1.65 3.44 -24.30
N PHE A 366 1.97 2.65 -23.27
CA PHE A 366 1.05 2.07 -22.32
C PHE A 366 0.36 3.15 -21.49
N SER A 367 1.14 4.07 -20.90
CA SER A 367 0.57 5.19 -20.15
C SER A 367 -0.28 6.11 -21.02
N GLN A 368 0.17 6.43 -22.25
CA GLN A 368 -0.60 7.24 -23.18
C GLN A 368 -1.92 6.57 -23.59
N LYS A 369 -1.91 5.24 -23.79
CA LYS A 369 -3.12 4.46 -24.04
C LYS A 369 -4.09 4.53 -22.86
N ILE A 370 -3.62 4.32 -21.63
CA ILE A 370 -4.45 4.46 -20.42
C ILE A 370 -5.06 5.87 -20.34
N ILE A 371 -4.26 6.91 -20.62
CA ILE A 371 -4.73 8.30 -20.60
C ILE A 371 -5.82 8.52 -21.67
N ALA A 372 -5.63 8.00 -22.88
CA ALA A 372 -6.57 8.12 -23.99
C ALA A 372 -7.88 7.35 -23.77
N ASP A 373 -7.81 6.15 -23.19
CA ASP A 373 -8.96 5.30 -22.89
C ASP A 373 -9.82 5.86 -21.73
N HIS A 374 -9.23 6.72 -20.89
CA HIS A 374 -9.87 7.29 -19.70
C HIS A 374 -9.83 8.83 -19.64
N PRO A 375 -10.38 9.56 -20.63
CA PRO A 375 -10.24 11.03 -20.73
C PRO A 375 -10.89 11.80 -19.58
N LYS A 376 -11.89 11.19 -18.89
CA LYS A 376 -12.53 11.73 -17.67
C LYS A 376 -12.13 10.97 -16.40
N GLY A 377 -11.24 9.99 -16.52
CA GLY A 377 -10.84 9.11 -15.42
C GLY A 377 -9.80 9.73 -14.49
N PHE A 378 -9.11 10.79 -14.93
CA PHE A 378 -8.09 11.49 -14.17
C PHE A 378 -8.66 12.76 -13.56
N ARG A 379 -8.39 12.99 -12.27
CA ARG A 379 -8.75 14.26 -11.61
C ARG A 379 -7.60 15.26 -11.79
N PRO A 380 -7.78 16.38 -12.52
CA PRO A 380 -6.70 17.32 -12.81
C PRO A 380 -6.08 17.95 -11.55
N LYS A 381 -6.93 18.21 -10.53
CA LYS A 381 -6.52 18.74 -9.22
C LYS A 381 -6.04 17.67 -8.23
N GLY A 382 -5.91 16.42 -8.69
CA GLY A 382 -5.30 15.36 -7.91
C GLY A 382 -3.83 15.66 -7.61
N TYR A 383 -3.25 14.97 -6.63
CA TYR A 383 -1.83 15.13 -6.26
C TYR A 383 -1.01 13.85 -6.50
N LYS A 384 -1.63 12.76 -6.96
CA LYS A 384 -1.02 11.42 -7.00
C LYS A 384 -1.29 10.73 -8.33
N ILE A 385 -0.56 11.16 -9.35
CA ILE A 385 -0.67 10.65 -10.71
C ILE A 385 -0.41 9.14 -10.81
N LEU A 386 0.60 8.62 -10.11
CA LEU A 386 0.87 7.18 -10.07
C LEU A 386 -0.35 6.37 -9.59
N PHE A 387 -1.02 6.85 -8.54
CA PHE A 387 -2.24 6.23 -8.03
C PHE A 387 -3.32 6.15 -9.11
N GLU A 388 -3.55 7.22 -9.86
CA GLU A 388 -4.54 7.27 -10.94
C GLU A 388 -4.15 6.36 -12.12
N LEU A 389 -2.88 6.38 -12.56
CA LEU A 389 -2.39 5.51 -13.62
C LEU A 389 -2.58 4.03 -13.25
N LEU A 390 -2.15 3.62 -12.06
CA LEU A 390 -2.32 2.26 -11.57
C LEU A 390 -3.79 1.87 -11.40
N LYS A 391 -4.67 2.81 -11.02
CA LYS A 391 -6.12 2.56 -10.87
C LYS A 391 -6.79 2.20 -12.20
N HIS A 392 -6.31 2.75 -13.30
CA HIS A 392 -6.81 2.47 -14.65
C HIS A 392 -6.00 1.39 -15.38
N SER A 393 -4.97 0.82 -14.75
CA SER A 393 -4.15 -0.25 -15.31
C SER A 393 -4.69 -1.63 -14.93
N PRO A 394 -4.91 -2.56 -15.89
CA PRO A 394 -5.45 -3.89 -15.59
C PRO A 394 -4.45 -4.77 -14.81
N ARG A 395 -4.85 -5.27 -13.62
CA ARG A 395 -3.95 -6.01 -12.72
C ARG A 395 -3.21 -7.21 -13.32
N LYS A 396 -3.82 -7.93 -14.28
CA LYS A 396 -3.25 -9.16 -14.86
C LYS A 396 -2.30 -8.89 -16.04
N GLU A 397 -2.28 -7.66 -16.53
CA GLU A 397 -1.59 -7.25 -17.75
C GLU A 397 -0.59 -6.13 -17.44
N THR A 398 -0.31 -5.87 -16.17
CA THR A 398 0.56 -4.78 -15.73
C THR A 398 1.56 -5.30 -14.71
N GLU A 399 2.83 -5.35 -15.12
CA GLU A 399 3.96 -5.69 -14.27
C GLU A 399 4.53 -4.42 -13.64
N VAL A 400 4.61 -4.40 -12.30
CA VAL A 400 5.07 -3.22 -11.55
C VAL A 400 6.33 -3.56 -10.76
N GLY A 401 7.46 -3.00 -11.18
CA GLY A 401 8.74 -3.11 -10.50
C GLY A 401 8.92 -2.05 -9.41
N SER A 402 9.93 -2.21 -8.56
CA SER A 402 10.26 -1.23 -7.53
C SER A 402 11.75 -1.00 -7.31
N VAL A 403 12.09 0.23 -6.94
CA VAL A 403 13.46 0.66 -6.61
C VAL A 403 13.42 1.31 -5.23
N GLY A 404 14.17 0.77 -4.28
CA GLY A 404 14.27 1.31 -2.92
C GLY A 404 15.11 2.58 -2.86
N TYR A 405 14.65 3.58 -2.10
CA TYR A 405 15.45 4.78 -1.80
C TYR A 405 15.18 5.35 -0.40
N ILE A 406 16.16 6.08 0.12
CA ILE A 406 16.06 6.82 1.38
C ILE A 406 15.46 8.19 1.07
N PHE A 407 14.34 8.52 1.71
CA PHE A 407 13.64 9.78 1.49
C PHE A 407 14.30 10.90 2.30
N SER A 408 15.01 11.81 1.63
CA SER A 408 15.72 12.91 2.29
C SER A 408 14.77 14.02 2.78
N PRO A 409 15.09 14.70 3.90
CA PRO A 409 14.45 15.98 4.23
C PRO A 409 14.67 16.98 3.10
N ARG A 410 13.71 17.87 2.85
CA ARG A 410 13.90 18.98 1.91
C ARG A 410 15.06 19.84 2.36
N GLU A 411 15.98 20.14 1.44
CA GLU A 411 17.06 21.09 1.71
C GLU A 411 16.54 22.53 1.77
N ARG A 412 15.50 22.85 0.98
CA ARG A 412 14.87 24.18 0.88
C ARG A 412 13.35 24.11 0.65
N GLY A 413 12.60 25.09 1.16
CA GLY A 413 11.15 25.26 0.94
C GLY A 413 10.20 24.67 2.01
N GLU A 414 8.95 25.16 2.04
CA GLU A 414 7.91 24.74 2.98
C GLU A 414 7.04 23.56 2.47
N SER A 415 6.53 22.73 3.39
CA SER A 415 5.68 21.57 3.08
C SER A 415 4.22 21.97 2.78
N LYS A 416 3.77 21.76 1.54
CA LYS A 416 2.42 22.15 1.06
C LYS A 416 1.28 21.17 1.44
N ILE A 417 1.50 20.12 2.25
CA ILE A 417 0.43 19.14 2.57
C ILE A 417 -0.66 19.75 3.48
N SER A 418 -1.81 20.08 2.89
CA SER A 418 -3.01 20.57 3.59
C SER A 418 -4.11 19.51 3.68
N PHE A 419 -5.08 19.68 4.59
CA PHE A 419 -6.29 18.85 4.69
C PHE A 419 -7.06 18.74 3.36
N LYS A 420 -6.96 19.78 2.51
CA LYS A 420 -7.52 19.78 1.14
C LYS A 420 -6.96 18.65 0.26
N HIS A 421 -5.70 18.26 0.44
CA HIS A 421 -5.11 17.15 -0.33
C HIS A 421 -5.67 15.78 0.10
N ILE A 422 -6.02 15.64 1.38
CA ILE A 422 -6.63 14.41 1.90
C ILE A 422 -8.03 14.24 1.30
N THR A 423 -8.83 15.31 1.26
CA THR A 423 -10.20 15.24 0.73
C THR A 423 -10.21 15.00 -0.78
N GLU A 424 -9.31 15.60 -1.55
CA GLU A 424 -9.18 15.32 -2.98
C GLU A 424 -8.71 13.88 -3.27
N PHE A 425 -7.79 13.35 -2.45
CA PHE A 425 -7.38 11.94 -2.54
C PHE A 425 -8.57 10.98 -2.28
N LEU A 426 -9.38 11.24 -1.25
CA LEU A 426 -10.55 10.39 -0.97
C LEU A 426 -11.57 10.38 -2.12
N LYS A 427 -11.82 11.54 -2.74
CA LYS A 427 -12.70 11.63 -3.92
C LYS A 427 -12.12 10.91 -5.15
N SER A 428 -10.79 10.87 -5.26
CA SER A 428 -10.09 10.12 -6.31
C SER A 428 -10.15 8.61 -6.08
N ALA A 429 -10.01 8.17 -4.82
CA ALA A 429 -10.03 6.78 -4.43
C ALA A 429 -11.43 6.13 -4.54
N PHE A 430 -12.50 6.91 -4.31
CA PHE A 430 -13.89 6.44 -4.43
C PHE A 430 -14.70 7.49 -5.22
N PRO A 431 -14.63 7.46 -6.57
CA PRO A 431 -15.29 8.44 -7.42
C PRO A 431 -16.82 8.37 -7.39
#